data_AF-A0AAV3X6W5-F1
#
_entry.id   AF-A0AAV3X6W5-F1
#
_cell.length_a   1.000
_cell.length_b   1.000
_cell.length_c   1.000
_cell.angle_alpha   90.00
_cell.angle_beta   90.00
_cell.angle_gamma   90.00
#
_symmetry.space_group_name_H-M   'P 1'
#
loop_
_entity.id
_entity.type
_entity.pdbx_description
1 polymer ?
#
loop_
_entity_poly.entity_id
_entity_poly.type
_entity_poly.pdbx_seq_one_letter_code
_entity_poly.pdbx_strand_id
1 'polypeptide(L)'
;MDSFIGDFFSFRTMVSSWIVRIIYVLGVVALILAGIQQIFSNPIAGLGLIIIGNLFWRIVCEALILLFAIHHELIKIARNFKA
;
A
#
# COMPACT_ATOMS: atom_id res chain seq x y z
N MET A 1 -20.91 2.43 16.95
CA MET A 1 -20.07 1.92 15.85
C MET A 1 -18.65 2.47 16.02
N ASP A 2 -18.21 2.56 17.28
CA ASP A 2 -17.08 3.40 17.72
C ASP A 2 -15.98 2.57 18.41
N SER A 3 -16.25 1.28 18.68
CA SER A 3 -15.29 0.33 19.25
C SER A 3 -14.31 -0.23 18.21
N PHE A 4 -14.73 -0.34 16.94
CA PHE A 4 -13.89 -0.92 15.88
C PHE A 4 -12.73 0.00 15.49
N ILE A 5 -12.93 1.33 15.58
CA ILE A 5 -11.92 2.34 15.22
C ILE A 5 -10.88 2.49 16.35
N GLY A 6 -11.33 2.49 17.62
CA GLY A 6 -10.44 2.61 18.78
C GLY A 6 -9.47 1.43 18.93
N ASP A 7 -9.94 0.20 18.68
CA ASP A 7 -9.10 -1.01 18.72
C ASP A 7 -8.17 -1.13 17.49
N PHE A 8 -8.53 -0.54 16.35
CA PHE A 8 -7.65 -0.48 15.17
C PHE A 8 -6.38 0.37 15.42
N PHE A 9 -6.47 1.35 16.33
CA PHE A 9 -5.33 2.16 16.77
C PHE A 9 -4.59 1.58 17.99
N SER A 10 -4.93 0.37 18.43
CA SER A 10 -4.16 -0.38 19.42
C SER A 10 -2.86 -0.91 18.79
N PHE A 11 -1.84 -0.05 18.77
CA PHE A 11 -0.50 -0.24 18.19
C PHE A 11 0.37 -1.35 18.86
N ARG A 12 -0.21 -2.49 19.25
CA ARG A 12 0.54 -3.56 19.92
C ARG A 12 0.83 -4.78 19.04
N THR A 13 0.20 -4.89 17.88
CA THR A 13 0.50 -5.93 16.89
C THR A 13 0.53 -5.32 15.50
N MET A 14 1.67 -5.42 14.80
CA MET A 14 1.82 -4.90 13.45
C MET A 14 0.88 -5.62 12.48
N VAL A 15 -0.28 -5.02 12.21
CA VAL A 15 -1.22 -5.35 11.12
C VAL A 15 -0.74 -4.74 9.79
N SER A 16 0.54 -4.37 9.67
CA SER A 16 0.98 -3.44 8.62
C SER A 16 0.98 -4.07 7.21
N SER A 17 1.57 -5.26 7.05
CA SER A 17 1.75 -5.86 5.70
C SER A 17 0.43 -6.25 5.04
N TRP A 18 -0.55 -6.70 5.83
CA TRP A 18 -1.86 -7.11 5.30
C TRP A 18 -2.71 -5.91 4.86
N ILE A 19 -2.69 -4.81 5.62
CA ILE A 19 -3.40 -3.57 5.27
C ILE A 19 -2.88 -2.96 3.97
N VAL A 20 -1.55 -2.90 3.79
CA VAL A 20 -0.95 -2.34 2.56
C VAL A 20 -1.34 -3.19 1.34
N ARG A 21 -1.48 -4.51 1.49
CA ARG A 21 -1.94 -5.39 0.40
C ARG A 21 -3.39 -5.10 -0.03
N ILE A 22 -4.28 -4.78 0.90
CA ILE A 22 -5.67 -4.38 0.58
C ILE A 22 -5.67 -3.02 -0.14
N ILE A 23 -4.92 -2.05 0.39
CA ILE A 23 -4.78 -0.73 -0.22
C ILE A 23 -4.22 -0.83 -1.64
N TYR A 24 -3.25 -1.73 -1.87
CA TYR A 24 -2.70 -1.98 -3.20
C TYR A 24 -3.79 -2.35 -4.22
N VAL A 25 -4.63 -3.35 -3.89
CA VAL A 25 -5.71 -3.80 -4.78
C VAL A 25 -6.72 -2.69 -5.02
N LEU A 26 -7.13 -1.97 -3.96
CA LEU A 26 -8.06 -0.84 -4.08
C LEU A 26 -7.50 0.28 -4.95
N GLY A 27 -6.21 0.62 -4.79
CA GLY A 27 -5.55 1.65 -5.59
C GLY A 27 -5.41 1.27 -7.06
N VAL A 28 -5.11 -0.01 -7.36
CA VAL A 28 -5.09 -0.50 -8.75
C VAL A 28 -6.48 -0.39 -9.39
N VAL A 29 -7.53 -0.81 -8.69
CA VAL A 29 -8.92 -0.67 -9.18
C VAL A 29 -9.27 0.81 -9.42
N ALA A 30 -8.93 1.69 -8.49
CA ALA A 30 -9.16 3.13 -8.63
C ALA A 30 -8.42 3.73 -9.85
N LEU A 31 -7.15 3.37 -10.05
CA LEU A 31 -6.36 3.83 -11.20
C LEU A 31 -6.90 3.33 -12.53
N ILE A 32 -7.38 2.09 -12.58
CA ILE A 32 -8.03 1.54 -13.79
C ILE A 32 -9.31 2.32 -14.10
N LEU A 33 -10.17 2.55 -13.10
CA LEU A 33 -11.40 3.33 -13.28
C LEU A 33 -11.12 4.77 -13.73
N ALA A 34 -10.17 5.44 -13.08
CA ALA A 34 -9.75 6.80 -13.44
C ALA A 34 -9.17 6.85 -14.86
N GLY A 35 -8.36 5.86 -15.24
CA GLY A 35 -7.80 5.74 -16.57
C GLY A 35 -8.85 5.52 -17.65
N ILE A 36 -9.85 4.67 -17.38
CA ILE A 36 -11.00 4.45 -18.27
C ILE A 36 -11.79 5.75 -18.46
N GLN A 37 -12.08 6.49 -17.39
CA GLN A 37 -12.76 7.78 -17.51
C GLN A 37 -11.95 8.78 -18.34
N GLN A 38 -10.62 8.79 -18.17
CA GLN A 38 -9.74 9.69 -18.89
C GLN A 38 -9.63 9.35 -20.39
N ILE A 39 -9.77 8.07 -20.79
CA ILE A 39 -9.73 7.65 -22.19
C ILE A 39 -10.80 8.35 -23.03
N PHE A 40 -11.99 8.63 -22.47
CA PHE A 40 -13.06 9.33 -23.17
C PHE A 40 -12.74 10.80 -23.49
N SER A 41 -11.83 11.42 -22.73
CA SER A 41 -11.40 12.80 -22.95
C SER A 41 -10.09 12.88 -23.73
N ASN A 42 -9.07 12.16 -23.28
CA ASN A 42 -7.76 12.13 -23.89
C ASN A 42 -7.18 10.71 -23.83
N PRO A 43 -7.24 9.93 -24.92
CA PRO A 43 -6.87 8.52 -24.92
C PRO A 43 -5.39 8.29 -24.60
N ILE A 44 -4.52 9.20 -25.02
CA ILE A 44 -3.07 9.12 -24.76
C ILE A 44 -2.80 9.30 -23.26
N ALA A 45 -3.42 10.30 -22.64
CA ALA A 45 -3.29 10.53 -21.21
C ALA A 45 -3.90 9.40 -20.37
N GLY A 46 -5.05 8.85 -20.79
CA GLY A 46 -5.70 7.74 -20.10
C GLY A 46 -4.89 6.45 -20.13
N LEU A 47 -4.33 6.08 -21.30
CA LEU A 47 -3.41 4.94 -21.41
C LEU A 47 -2.13 5.18 -20.59
N GLY A 48 -1.59 6.40 -20.63
CA GLY A 48 -0.46 6.80 -19.81
C GLY A 48 -0.73 6.61 -18.31
N LEU A 49 -1.92 6.99 -17.83
CA LEU A 49 -2.30 6.82 -16.42
C LEU A 49 -2.46 5.34 -16.03
N ILE A 50 -3.05 4.52 -16.89
CA ILE A 50 -3.19 3.08 -16.63
C ILE A 50 -1.83 2.39 -16.56
N ILE A 51 -0.89 2.74 -17.44
CA ILE A 51 0.42 2.09 -17.50
C ILE A 51 1.38 2.70 -16.47
N ILE A 52 1.67 3.99 -16.59
CA ILE A 52 2.66 4.69 -15.74
C ILE A 52 2.12 4.86 -14.33
N GLY A 53 0.84 5.21 -14.17
CA GLY A 53 0.22 5.37 -12.85
C GLY A 53 0.18 4.07 -12.07
N ASN A 54 -0.14 2.94 -12.72
CA ASN A 54 -0.11 1.63 -12.07
C ASN A 54 1.31 1.19 -11.72
N LEU A 55 2.28 1.40 -12.63
CA LEU A 55 3.69 1.11 -12.35
C LEU A 55 4.20 1.92 -11.15
N PHE A 56 3.91 3.22 -11.12
CA PHE A 56 4.30 4.09 -10.01
C PHE A 56 3.65 3.65 -8.69
N TRP A 57 2.34 3.36 -8.72
CA TRP A 57 1.60 2.87 -7.55
C TRP A 57 2.18 1.57 -7.00
N ARG A 58 2.55 0.65 -7.89
CA ARG A 58 3.20 -0.61 -7.52
C ARG A 58 4.53 -0.38 -6.81
N ILE A 59 5.38 0.50 -7.33
CA ILE A 59 6.67 0.83 -6.70
C ILE A 59 6.47 1.42 -5.30
N VAL A 60 5.54 2.36 -5.14
CA VAL A 60 5.26 2.98 -3.83
C VAL A 60 4.73 1.95 -2.83
N CYS A 61 3.80 1.09 -3.23
CA CYS A 61 3.26 0.05 -2.36
C CYS A 61 4.33 -0.98 -1.96
N GLU A 62 5.14 -1.44 -2.91
CA GLU A 62 6.25 -2.37 -2.64
C GLU A 62 7.28 -1.75 -1.69
N ALA A 63 7.62 -0.47 -1.86
CA ALA A 63 8.53 0.26 -0.97
C ALA A 63 7.98 0.38 0.46
N LEU A 64 6.68 0.65 0.62
CA LEU A 64 6.04 0.70 1.94
C LEU A 64 6.09 -0.68 2.63
N ILE A 65 5.77 -1.76 1.92
CA ILE A 65 5.86 -3.13 2.45
C ILE A 65 7.30 -3.46 2.85
N LEU A 66 8.27 -3.12 2.01
CA LEU A 66 9.69 -3.33 2.26
C LEU A 66 10.17 -2.60 3.52
N LEU A 67 9.77 -1.34 3.70
CA LEU A 67 10.12 -0.54 4.88
C LEU A 67 9.62 -1.21 6.17
N PHE A 68 8.36 -1.65 6.19
CA PHE A 68 7.80 -2.37 7.33
C PHE A 68 8.49 -3.72 7.57
N ALA A 69 8.84 -4.44 6.51
CA ALA A 69 9.59 -5.70 6.62
C ALA A 69 10.97 -5.48 7.25
N ILE A 70 11.72 -4.46 6.81
CA ILE A 70 13.04 -4.11 7.35
C ILE A 70 12.93 -3.77 8.84
N HIS A 71 11.95 -2.96 9.23
CA HIS A 71 11.75 -2.58 10.62
C HIS A 71 11.51 -3.81 11.53
N HIS A 72 10.72 -4.77 11.05
CA HIS A 72 10.44 -6.01 11.77
C HIS A 72 11.70 -6.88 11.94
N GLU A 73 12.52 -7.02 10.90
CA GLU A 73 13.78 -7.76 10.99
C GLU A 73 14.81 -7.06 11.90
N LEU A 74 14.87 -5.72 11.90
CA LEU A 74 15.71 -4.95 12.81
C LEU A 74 15.37 -5.23 14.29
N ILE A 75 14.08 -5.27 14.61
CA ILE A 75 13.61 -5.57 15.98
C ILE A 75 14.02 -6.98 16.41
N LYS A 76 13.99 -7.96 15.50
CA LYS A 76 14.45 -9.34 15.80
C LYS A 76 15.94 -9.38 16.11
N ILE A 77 16.77 -8.72 15.30
CA ILE A 77 18.23 -8.67 15.52
C ILE A 77 18.55 -7.98 16.85
N ALA A 78 17.91 -6.85 17.15
CA ALA A 78 18.09 -6.12 18.40
C ALA A 78 17.72 -6.96 19.63
N ARG A 79 16.73 -7.85 19.53
CA ARG A 79 16.33 -8.75 20.62
C ARG A 79 17.34 -9.88 20.85
N ASN A 80 17.91 -10.45 19.79
CA ASN A 80 18.91 -11.53 19.89
C ASN A 80 20.24 -11.07 20.50
N PHE A 81 20.62 -9.80 20.34
CA PHE A 81 21.83 -9.24 20.94
C PHE A 81 21.70 -8.90 22.43
N LYS A 82 20.48 -8.93 22.99
CA LYS A 82 20.20 -8.55 24.38
C LYS A 82 20.07 -9.77 25.32
N ALA A 83 20.41 -10.96 24.83
CA ALA A 83 20.53 -12.21 25.59
C ALA A 83 22.01 -12.53 25.80
#